data_AF-A0A7W0V6Z4-F1
#
_entry.id   AF-A0A7W0V6Z4-F1
#
_cell.length_a   1.000
_cell.length_b   1.000
_cell.length_c   1.000
_cell.angle_alpha   90.00
_cell.angle_beta   90.00
_cell.angle_gamma   90.00
#
_symmetry.space_group_name_H-M   'P 1'
#
loop_
_entity.id
_entity.type
_entity.pdbx_description
1 polymer ?
#
loop_
_entity_poly.entity_id
_entity_poly.type
_entity_poly.pdbx_seq_one_letter_code
_entity_poly.pdbx_strand_id
1 'polypeptide(L)'
;MSEVGKETTRFSANVSRYGREEPLPQRVDVRAGPLTAVLEGGDLRYVTVGDDPVVLRLYAAVRDRNWNTIEPRYLSYEVAHDDNGFTVTFEAEHVGGDVDFVWTGSITGTPDGVITATMDGVARKDFQRNRIGWCVLHPMAVAGEAASTETPDGTVEGVFPVLIAPHQPFFDMQSIAHRTPGGGDVVIRFEGDLWEMEDQRNWTDASFKTYCTPLRDPYPVEVKAGTKIRQTVTIQVLGADSSLLVGKGLRGEAGGGSRLSEGPPSPAAAHRQGFPHAGRPGGEAYRVPTITIGGQPAMPLPPIGLGVASHGQPLIQEEVAALRRLRLAHLRVTLELTRPEWEERLDDAA
;
A
#
# COMPACT_ATOMS: atom_id res chain seq x y z
N MET A 1 -47.07 -17.85 14.63
CA MET A 1 -45.74 -17.22 14.81
C MET A 1 -45.37 -16.61 13.47
N SER A 2 -45.49 -15.30 13.37
CA SER A 2 -45.24 -14.52 12.16
C SER A 2 -43.77 -14.64 11.75
N GLU A 3 -43.53 -14.98 10.47
CA GLU A 3 -42.22 -14.82 9.83
C GLU A 3 -41.79 -13.37 9.98
N VAL A 4 -40.79 -13.13 10.83
CA VAL A 4 -40.03 -11.88 10.81
C VAL A 4 -39.29 -11.89 9.48
N GLY A 5 -39.81 -11.15 8.50
CA GLY A 5 -39.16 -10.96 7.22
C GLY A 5 -37.72 -10.53 7.46
N LYS A 6 -36.75 -11.33 7.01
CA LYS A 6 -35.34 -10.96 7.03
C LYS A 6 -35.18 -9.79 6.08
N GLU A 7 -35.23 -8.58 6.64
CA GLU A 7 -34.85 -7.37 5.95
C GLU A 7 -33.42 -7.57 5.45
N THR A 8 -33.28 -7.75 4.14
CA THR A 8 -31.97 -7.99 3.53
C THR A 8 -31.29 -6.64 3.42
N THR A 9 -30.45 -6.30 4.40
CA THR A 9 -29.63 -5.09 4.36
C THR A 9 -28.76 -5.14 3.11
N ARG A 10 -29.07 -4.31 2.12
CA ARG A 10 -28.25 -4.12 0.92
C ARG A 10 -27.30 -2.97 1.18
N PHE A 11 -26.03 -3.29 1.33
CA PHE A 11 -24.98 -2.29 1.34
C PHE A 11 -24.74 -1.75 -0.06
N SER A 12 -24.31 -0.49 -0.17
CA SER A 12 -23.82 0.06 -1.43
C SER A 12 -22.60 -0.73 -1.93
N ALA A 13 -22.22 -0.56 -3.20
CA ALA A 13 -20.98 -1.17 -3.70
C ALA A 13 -19.75 -0.68 -2.92
N ASN A 14 -19.76 0.59 -2.48
CA ASN A 14 -18.67 1.16 -1.70
C ASN A 14 -18.59 0.52 -0.32
N VAL A 15 -19.70 0.44 0.41
CA VAL A 15 -19.71 -0.21 1.73
C VAL A 15 -19.39 -1.70 1.62
N SER A 16 -19.89 -2.37 0.58
CA SER A 16 -19.61 -3.79 0.36
C SER A 16 -18.13 -4.10 0.10
N ARG A 17 -17.38 -3.16 -0.49
CA ARG A 17 -15.99 -3.37 -0.93
C ARG A 17 -14.95 -2.70 -0.04
N TYR A 18 -15.29 -1.55 0.54
CA TYR A 18 -14.39 -0.67 1.27
C TYR A 18 -14.88 -0.38 2.70
N GLY A 19 -16.04 -0.90 3.07
CA GLY A 19 -16.61 -0.75 4.42
C GLY A 19 -17.16 0.64 4.74
N ARG A 20 -17.15 1.56 3.79
CA ARG A 20 -17.62 2.93 3.97
C ARG A 20 -18.30 3.50 2.72
N GLU A 21 -19.06 4.58 2.89
CA GLU A 21 -19.86 5.18 1.82
C GLU A 21 -19.12 6.31 1.07
N GLU A 22 -17.99 6.80 1.61
CA GLU A 22 -17.29 7.94 1.01
C GLU A 22 -16.87 7.66 -0.45
N PRO A 23 -16.82 8.71 -1.29
CA PRO A 23 -16.29 8.59 -2.64
C PRO A 23 -14.86 8.05 -2.62
N LEU A 24 -14.53 7.24 -3.63
CA LEU A 24 -13.16 6.79 -3.83
C LEU A 24 -12.27 7.98 -4.26
N PRO A 25 -10.98 7.97 -3.90
CA PRO A 25 -10.05 8.98 -4.37
C PRO A 25 -9.98 9.02 -5.89
N GLN A 26 -9.74 10.20 -6.44
CA GLN A 26 -9.52 10.35 -7.88
C GLN A 26 -8.28 9.56 -8.30
N ARG A 27 -8.36 8.93 -9.48
CA ARG A 27 -7.26 8.22 -10.12
C ARG A 27 -6.82 8.96 -11.37
N VAL A 28 -5.52 9.11 -11.54
CA VAL A 28 -4.91 9.74 -12.72
C VAL A 28 -3.86 8.78 -13.29
N ASP A 29 -4.01 8.42 -14.55
CA ASP A 29 -2.99 7.62 -15.24
C ASP A 29 -1.78 8.51 -15.56
N VAL A 30 -0.59 8.01 -15.24
CA VAL A 30 0.68 8.71 -15.42
C VAL A 30 1.71 7.80 -16.10
N ARG A 31 2.67 8.41 -16.80
CA ARG A 31 3.72 7.70 -17.53
C ARG A 31 5.10 8.27 -17.23
N ALA A 32 6.09 7.38 -17.09
CA ALA A 32 7.51 7.70 -17.04
C ALA A 32 8.22 6.88 -18.12
N GLY A 33 8.26 7.40 -19.35
CA GLY A 33 8.74 6.65 -20.53
C GLY A 33 8.04 5.29 -20.69
N PRO A 34 8.74 4.16 -20.56
CA PRO A 34 8.16 2.81 -20.69
C PRO A 34 7.25 2.41 -19.51
N LEU A 35 7.35 3.09 -18.37
CA LEU A 35 6.57 2.79 -17.17
C LEU A 35 5.22 3.49 -17.21
N THR A 36 4.16 2.78 -16.84
CA THR A 36 2.84 3.36 -16.59
C THR A 36 2.39 3.06 -15.17
N ALA A 37 1.59 3.95 -14.58
CA ALA A 37 1.08 3.81 -13.23
C ALA A 37 -0.21 4.60 -13.03
N VAL A 38 -0.89 4.34 -11.91
CA VAL A 38 -2.09 5.06 -11.47
C VAL A 38 -1.75 5.86 -10.22
N LEU A 39 -1.81 7.19 -10.32
CA LEU A 39 -1.74 8.09 -9.18
C LEU A 39 -3.09 8.11 -8.45
N GLU A 40 -3.09 7.87 -7.14
CA GLU A 40 -4.28 7.92 -6.27
C GLU A 40 -3.91 8.64 -4.97
N GLY A 41 -4.16 9.95 -4.89
CA GLY A 41 -3.64 10.79 -3.80
C GLY A 41 -2.11 10.82 -3.82
N GLY A 42 -1.45 10.50 -2.69
CA GLY A 42 0.01 10.38 -2.61
C GLY A 42 0.54 8.97 -2.90
N ASP A 43 -0.32 8.06 -3.35
CA ASP A 43 0.08 6.71 -3.74
C ASP A 43 0.35 6.65 -5.24
N LEU A 44 1.39 5.91 -5.62
CA LEU A 44 1.54 5.43 -6.98
C LEU A 44 1.22 3.94 -7.02
N ARG A 45 0.21 3.55 -7.79
CA ARG A 45 -0.30 2.16 -7.86
C ARG A 45 -0.05 1.54 -9.23
N TYR A 46 0.07 0.22 -9.24
CA TYR A 46 0.11 -0.59 -10.46
C TYR A 46 1.16 -0.11 -11.47
N VAL A 47 2.38 0.15 -10.97
CA VAL A 47 3.52 0.48 -11.80
C VAL A 47 3.85 -0.74 -12.66
N THR A 48 3.86 -0.56 -13.97
CA THR A 48 4.01 -1.62 -14.96
C THR A 48 4.95 -1.18 -16.08
N VAL A 49 5.62 -2.13 -16.71
CA VAL A 49 6.26 -1.95 -18.02
C VAL A 49 5.46 -2.74 -19.06
N GLY A 50 4.76 -2.05 -19.95
CA GLY A 50 3.70 -2.67 -20.74
C GLY A 50 2.65 -3.28 -19.81
N ASP A 51 2.38 -4.59 -19.94
CA ASP A 51 1.45 -5.32 -19.07
C ASP A 51 2.14 -6.00 -17.87
N ASP A 52 3.46 -5.87 -17.73
CA ASP A 52 4.25 -6.61 -16.74
C ASP A 52 4.36 -5.83 -15.41
N PRO A 53 3.87 -6.38 -14.29
CA PRO A 53 3.84 -5.65 -13.02
C PRO A 53 5.24 -5.50 -12.40
N VAL A 54 5.59 -4.25 -12.09
CA VAL A 54 6.84 -3.86 -11.42
C VAL A 54 6.60 -3.64 -9.93
N VAL A 55 5.71 -2.70 -9.59
CA VAL A 55 5.34 -2.34 -8.20
C VAL A 55 3.82 -2.23 -8.11
N LEU A 56 3.22 -2.90 -7.14
CA LEU A 56 1.78 -2.81 -6.89
C LEU A 56 1.39 -1.47 -6.26
N ARG A 57 2.22 -0.96 -5.34
CA ARG A 57 1.99 0.31 -4.65
C ARG A 57 3.28 0.88 -4.07
N LEU A 58 3.56 2.14 -4.35
CA LEU A 58 4.49 3.00 -3.62
C LEU A 58 3.67 4.01 -2.82
N TYR A 59 3.84 4.05 -1.50
CA TYR A 59 3.04 4.90 -0.64
C TYR A 59 3.78 5.30 0.64
N ALA A 60 3.46 6.47 1.18
CA ALA A 60 3.98 6.92 2.47
C ALA A 60 3.06 6.43 3.60
N ALA A 61 3.65 5.97 4.70
CA ALA A 61 2.94 5.52 5.89
C ALA A 61 3.46 6.22 7.14
N VAL A 62 2.55 6.83 7.89
CA VAL A 62 2.80 7.31 9.26
C VAL A 62 1.93 6.47 10.19
N ARG A 63 2.58 5.74 11.10
CA ARG A 63 1.93 4.86 12.07
C ARG A 63 2.39 5.15 13.48
N ASP A 64 1.41 5.32 14.36
CA ASP A 64 1.61 5.55 15.79
C ASP A 64 2.15 4.29 16.50
N ARG A 65 2.36 4.40 17.81
CA ARG A 65 2.77 3.29 18.68
C ARG A 65 1.86 2.07 18.68
N ASN A 66 0.60 2.24 18.27
CA ASN A 66 -0.43 1.19 18.23
C ASN A 66 -0.63 0.62 16.82
N TRP A 67 0.24 0.96 15.87
CA TRP A 67 0.11 0.61 14.45
C TRP A 67 -1.08 1.24 13.72
N ASN A 68 -1.77 2.21 14.33
CA ASN A 68 -2.81 2.97 13.62
C ASN A 68 -2.17 3.75 12.49
N THR A 69 -2.77 3.73 11.31
CA THR A 69 -2.32 4.58 10.21
C THR A 69 -2.96 5.96 10.36
N ILE A 70 -2.12 6.98 10.48
CA ILE A 70 -2.56 8.38 10.51
C ILE A 70 -2.63 8.84 9.06
N GLU A 71 -3.85 9.03 8.54
CA GLU A 71 -4.05 9.41 7.14
C GLU A 71 -3.51 10.82 6.87
N PRO A 72 -2.93 11.07 5.69
CA PRO A 72 -2.45 12.40 5.33
C PRO A 72 -3.61 13.35 5.08
N ARG A 73 -3.41 14.61 5.47
CA ARG A 73 -4.14 15.76 4.96
C ARG A 73 -3.20 16.59 4.09
N TYR A 74 -3.51 16.69 2.80
CA TYR A 74 -2.73 17.50 1.87
C TYR A 74 -3.03 18.99 2.08
N LEU A 75 -1.99 19.76 2.38
CA LEU A 75 -2.02 21.23 2.51
C LEU A 75 -1.84 21.90 1.14
N SER A 76 -1.03 21.28 0.29
CA SER A 76 -0.89 21.60 -1.13
C SER A 76 -0.75 20.30 -1.92
N TYR A 77 -1.27 20.29 -3.14
CA TYR A 77 -1.21 19.11 -4.02
C TYR A 77 -1.32 19.56 -5.47
N GLU A 78 -0.25 19.37 -6.23
CA GLU A 78 -0.15 19.76 -7.63
C GLU A 78 0.30 18.58 -8.46
N VAL A 79 -0.33 18.41 -9.62
CA VAL A 79 -0.01 17.37 -10.60
C VAL A 79 0.26 18.04 -11.93
N ALA A 80 1.44 17.80 -12.48
CA ALA A 80 1.80 18.11 -13.85
C ALA A 80 2.16 16.80 -14.56
N HIS A 81 1.59 16.56 -15.73
CA HIS A 81 1.89 15.37 -16.53
C HIS A 81 1.74 15.66 -18.02
N ASP A 82 2.50 14.93 -18.82
CA ASP A 82 2.41 14.91 -20.27
C ASP A 82 2.46 13.46 -20.78
N ASP A 83 2.65 13.29 -22.08
CA ASP A 83 2.65 11.99 -22.73
C ASP A 83 3.81 11.07 -22.30
N ASN A 84 4.87 11.56 -21.65
CA ASN A 84 6.07 10.77 -21.33
C ASN A 84 6.64 10.99 -19.92
N GLY A 85 6.15 11.99 -19.17
CA GLY A 85 6.61 12.29 -17.83
C GLY A 85 5.50 12.84 -16.94
N PHE A 86 5.77 12.84 -15.64
CA PHE A 86 4.91 13.47 -14.66
C PHE A 86 5.69 13.98 -13.46
N THR A 87 5.09 14.93 -12.74
CA THR A 87 5.56 15.43 -11.46
C THR A 87 4.35 15.69 -10.58
N VAL A 88 4.36 15.09 -9.41
CA VAL A 88 3.43 15.38 -8.33
C VAL A 88 4.24 16.07 -7.24
N THR A 89 3.77 17.22 -6.75
CA THR A 89 4.34 17.91 -5.59
C THR A 89 3.26 18.14 -4.56
N PHE A 90 3.54 17.81 -3.30
CA PHE A 90 2.58 18.02 -2.23
C PHE A 90 3.25 18.32 -0.90
N GLU A 91 2.55 19.11 -0.09
CA GLU A 91 2.79 19.24 1.34
C GLU A 91 1.68 18.49 2.06
N ALA A 92 2.04 17.56 2.94
CA ALA A 92 1.10 16.74 3.67
C ALA A 92 1.40 16.81 5.18
N GLU A 93 0.34 16.77 5.96
CA GLU A 93 0.42 16.59 7.40
C GLU A 93 -0.30 15.33 7.87
N HIS A 94 0.25 14.72 8.91
CA HIS A 94 -0.32 13.58 9.60
C HIS A 94 -0.55 14.01 11.04
N VAL A 95 -1.81 14.32 11.37
CA VAL A 95 -2.22 14.79 12.69
C VAL A 95 -3.31 13.87 13.23
N GLY A 96 -3.02 13.16 14.31
CA GLY A 96 -3.97 12.22 14.91
C GLY A 96 -3.39 11.52 16.14
N GLY A 97 -4.18 11.43 17.21
CA GLY A 97 -3.68 11.02 18.53
C GLY A 97 -2.54 11.94 18.98
N ASP A 98 -1.40 11.36 19.32
CA ASP A 98 -0.19 12.10 19.70
C ASP A 98 0.67 12.53 18.50
N VAL A 99 0.40 12.01 17.30
CA VAL A 99 1.22 12.25 16.10
C VAL A 99 0.94 13.65 15.53
N ASP A 100 2.00 14.41 15.29
CA ASP A 100 1.98 15.69 14.58
C ASP A 100 3.26 15.81 13.71
N PHE A 101 3.12 15.40 12.45
CA PHE A 101 4.22 15.33 11.48
C PHE A 101 3.83 16.02 10.17
N VAL A 102 4.73 16.83 9.61
CA VAL A 102 4.53 17.52 8.32
C VAL A 102 5.69 17.26 7.40
N TRP A 103 5.40 17.16 6.11
CA TRP A 103 6.43 16.94 5.12
C TRP A 103 6.05 17.51 3.75
N THR A 104 7.08 17.91 3.03
CA THR A 104 7.02 18.19 1.60
C THR A 104 7.55 16.98 0.86
N GLY A 105 6.86 16.58 -0.20
CA GLY A 105 7.23 15.43 -1.02
C GLY A 105 6.99 15.67 -2.50
N SER A 106 7.59 14.80 -3.30
CA SER A 106 7.31 14.75 -4.73
C SER A 106 7.32 13.32 -5.24
N ILE A 107 6.63 13.07 -6.35
CA ILE A 107 6.76 11.85 -7.16
C ILE A 107 6.97 12.30 -8.60
N THR A 108 8.15 12.03 -9.14
CA THR A 108 8.52 12.43 -10.50
C THR A 108 8.78 11.20 -11.34
N GLY A 109 8.15 11.14 -12.52
CA GLY A 109 8.44 10.15 -13.55
C GLY A 109 9.07 10.81 -14.75
N THR A 110 10.23 10.30 -15.19
CA THR A 110 10.99 10.88 -16.30
C THR A 110 10.93 10.00 -17.56
N PRO A 111 11.15 10.57 -18.76
CA PRO A 111 11.04 9.84 -20.02
C PRO A 111 12.01 8.65 -20.19
N ASP A 112 13.07 8.58 -19.40
CA ASP A 112 14.06 7.49 -19.38
C ASP A 112 13.65 6.30 -18.49
N GLY A 113 12.40 6.26 -18.01
CA GLY A 113 11.89 5.11 -17.27
C GLY A 113 12.31 5.08 -15.80
N VAL A 114 12.52 6.26 -15.22
CA VAL A 114 12.85 6.42 -13.80
C VAL A 114 11.69 7.11 -13.08
N ILE A 115 11.31 6.55 -11.93
CA ILE A 115 10.35 7.15 -11.01
C ILE A 115 11.04 7.41 -9.69
N THR A 116 11.05 8.66 -9.24
CA THR A 116 11.65 9.07 -7.95
C THR A 116 10.59 9.68 -7.05
N ALA A 117 10.45 9.13 -5.85
CA ALA A 117 9.59 9.67 -4.80
C ALA A 117 10.43 10.17 -3.63
N THR A 118 10.13 11.37 -3.13
CA THR A 118 10.87 12.03 -2.05
C THR A 118 9.97 12.43 -0.90
N MET A 119 10.55 12.42 0.30
CA MET A 119 9.96 12.92 1.53
C MET A 119 11.02 13.75 2.26
N ASP A 120 10.71 14.99 2.63
CA ASP A 120 11.46 15.79 3.62
C ASP A 120 10.47 16.33 4.64
N GLY A 121 10.51 15.77 5.85
CA GLY A 121 9.54 16.04 6.89
C GLY A 121 10.14 16.35 8.24
N VAL A 122 9.31 16.91 9.11
CA VAL A 122 9.67 17.31 10.47
C VAL A 122 8.53 17.00 11.45
N ALA A 123 8.88 16.45 12.61
CA ALA A 123 7.97 16.30 13.73
C ALA A 123 7.72 17.68 14.38
N ARG A 124 6.46 18.11 14.48
CA ARG A 124 6.13 19.38 15.14
C ARG A 124 6.02 19.23 16.67
N LYS A 125 5.83 18.01 17.15
CA LYS A 125 5.73 17.65 18.57
C LYS A 125 6.46 16.33 18.86
N ASP A 126 6.67 16.06 20.15
CA ASP A 126 7.12 14.76 20.62
C ASP A 126 6.01 13.72 20.45
N PHE A 127 6.32 12.55 19.89
CA PHE A 127 5.40 11.42 19.82
C PHE A 127 6.13 10.08 19.66
N GLN A 128 5.40 8.98 19.70
CA GLN A 128 5.92 7.65 19.46
C GLN A 128 5.41 7.07 18.13
N ARG A 129 6.30 6.46 17.35
CA ARG A 129 5.97 5.83 16.06
C ARG A 129 6.35 4.36 16.03
N ASN A 130 5.61 3.59 15.24
CA ASN A 130 6.09 2.32 14.70
C ASN A 130 6.59 2.48 13.25
N ARG A 131 6.09 3.47 12.50
CA ARG A 131 6.55 3.73 11.12
C ARG A 131 6.38 5.18 10.73
N ILE A 132 7.40 5.74 10.09
CA ILE A 132 7.28 6.94 9.25
C ILE A 132 8.16 6.67 8.04
N GLY A 133 7.56 6.70 6.85
CA GLY A 133 8.32 6.60 5.62
C GLY A 133 7.58 5.94 4.46
N TRP A 134 8.29 5.83 3.35
CA TRP A 134 7.84 5.15 2.15
C TRP A 134 7.76 3.63 2.37
N CYS A 135 6.86 2.98 1.62
CA CYS A 135 6.69 1.55 1.54
C CYS A 135 6.48 1.17 0.07
N VAL A 136 7.08 0.07 -0.35
CA VAL A 136 6.98 -0.47 -1.71
C VAL A 136 6.38 -1.87 -1.65
N LEU A 137 5.27 -2.08 -2.36
CA LEU A 137 4.62 -3.38 -2.50
C LEU A 137 5.03 -4.03 -3.81
N HIS A 138 5.67 -5.18 -3.72
CA HIS A 138 6.07 -6.00 -4.86
C HIS A 138 4.99 -7.06 -5.15
N PRO A 139 4.74 -7.39 -6.43
CA PRO A 139 3.77 -8.42 -6.80
C PRO A 139 4.15 -9.78 -6.22
N MET A 140 3.21 -10.57 -5.69
CA MET A 140 3.51 -11.97 -5.32
C MET A 140 4.01 -12.83 -6.49
N ALA A 141 3.78 -12.38 -7.73
CA ALA A 141 4.23 -13.06 -8.94
C ALA A 141 5.76 -13.12 -9.09
N VAL A 142 6.52 -12.31 -8.34
CA VAL A 142 7.99 -12.42 -8.29
C VAL A 142 8.49 -13.53 -7.37
N ALA A 143 7.59 -14.29 -6.71
CA ALA A 143 8.00 -15.43 -5.89
C ALA A 143 8.81 -16.46 -6.70
N GLY A 144 10.00 -16.80 -6.22
CA GLY A 144 10.96 -17.67 -6.89
C GLY A 144 11.98 -16.93 -7.76
N GLU A 145 11.79 -15.63 -8.03
CA GLU A 145 12.76 -14.84 -8.77
C GLU A 145 14.01 -14.53 -7.92
N ALA A 146 15.17 -14.59 -8.58
CA ALA A 146 16.42 -14.18 -7.97
C ALA A 146 16.43 -12.66 -7.74
N ALA A 147 17.05 -12.24 -6.64
CA ALA A 147 17.23 -10.84 -6.31
C ALA A 147 18.64 -10.59 -5.78
N SER A 148 19.21 -9.45 -6.14
CA SER A 148 20.49 -8.95 -5.63
C SER A 148 20.22 -7.67 -4.85
N THR A 149 20.69 -7.58 -3.62
CA THR A 149 20.50 -6.41 -2.76
C THR A 149 21.85 -5.78 -2.43
N GLU A 150 21.97 -4.47 -2.59
CA GLU A 150 23.10 -3.73 -2.03
C GLU A 150 22.80 -3.42 -0.56
N THR A 151 23.77 -3.69 0.31
CA THR A 151 23.73 -3.38 1.75
C THR A 151 25.00 -2.58 2.13
N PRO A 152 25.06 -1.96 3.32
CA PRO A 152 26.28 -1.30 3.79
C PRO A 152 27.52 -2.21 3.83
N ASP A 153 27.32 -3.52 4.00
CA ASP A 153 28.39 -4.52 4.10
C ASP A 153 28.72 -5.20 2.76
N GLY A 154 28.02 -4.82 1.69
CA GLY A 154 28.23 -5.32 0.33
C GLY A 154 26.97 -5.93 -0.30
N THR A 155 27.16 -6.53 -1.47
CA THR A 155 26.07 -7.16 -2.23
C THR A 155 25.71 -8.52 -1.64
N VAL A 156 24.42 -8.75 -1.45
CA VAL A 156 23.84 -10.01 -0.97
C VAL A 156 22.90 -10.55 -2.05
N GLU A 157 23.14 -11.79 -2.48
CA GLU A 157 22.27 -12.50 -3.40
C GLU A 157 21.21 -13.30 -2.63
N GLY A 158 20.00 -13.34 -3.17
CA GLY A 158 18.88 -14.06 -2.57
C GLY A 158 17.78 -14.37 -3.59
N VAL A 159 16.64 -14.83 -3.07
CA VAL A 159 15.49 -15.24 -3.87
C VAL A 159 14.22 -14.83 -3.15
N PHE A 160 13.24 -14.30 -3.88
CA PHE A 160 11.90 -14.09 -3.34
C PHE A 160 11.28 -15.43 -2.91
N PRO A 161 10.83 -15.60 -1.65
CA PRO A 161 10.36 -16.90 -1.18
C PRO A 161 9.20 -17.46 -1.99
N VAL A 162 9.30 -18.73 -2.42
CA VAL A 162 8.16 -19.45 -3.05
C VAL A 162 7.10 -19.75 -1.99
N LEU A 163 7.52 -20.32 -0.86
CA LEU A 163 6.68 -20.53 0.32
C LEU A 163 6.60 -19.26 1.16
N ILE A 164 5.52 -19.11 1.93
CA ILE A 164 5.34 -17.95 2.82
C ILE A 164 6.47 -17.95 3.85
N ALA A 165 7.26 -16.87 3.86
CA ALA A 165 8.32 -16.68 4.83
C ALA A 165 7.75 -16.04 6.10
N PRO A 166 7.95 -16.64 7.29
CA PRO A 166 7.49 -16.05 8.55
C PRO A 166 8.44 -14.96 9.10
N HIS A 167 9.55 -14.68 8.40
CA HIS A 167 10.60 -13.73 8.76
C HIS A 167 10.97 -12.87 7.55
N GLN A 168 11.73 -11.79 7.76
CA GLN A 168 12.16 -10.89 6.68
C GLN A 168 13.04 -11.65 5.67
N PRO A 169 12.69 -11.64 4.36
CA PRO A 169 13.52 -12.28 3.34
C PRO A 169 14.83 -11.52 3.04
N PHE A 170 14.82 -10.20 3.19
CA PHE A 170 15.98 -9.33 2.94
C PHE A 170 16.08 -8.27 4.03
N PHE A 171 17.32 -7.94 4.42
CA PHE A 171 17.66 -7.02 5.50
C PHE A 171 18.60 -5.92 5.01
N ASP A 172 18.60 -4.79 5.72
CA ASP A 172 19.58 -3.70 5.57
C ASP A 172 19.83 -3.23 4.12
N MET A 173 18.78 -3.27 3.31
CA MET A 173 18.84 -2.93 1.89
C MET A 173 19.00 -1.43 1.69
N GLN A 174 19.88 -1.08 0.77
CA GLN A 174 19.97 0.22 0.09
C GLN A 174 19.42 0.13 -1.34
N SER A 175 19.40 -1.07 -1.92
CA SER A 175 18.71 -1.34 -3.17
C SER A 175 18.29 -2.81 -3.28
N ILE A 176 17.36 -3.08 -4.19
CA ILE A 176 17.03 -4.43 -4.64
C ILE A 176 16.90 -4.44 -6.16
N ALA A 177 17.61 -5.36 -6.80
CA ALA A 177 17.55 -5.64 -8.21
C ALA A 177 16.94 -7.03 -8.43
N HIS A 178 15.94 -7.14 -9.29
CA HIS A 178 15.31 -8.41 -9.65
C HIS A 178 14.64 -8.30 -11.02
N ARG A 179 14.15 -9.43 -11.54
CA ARG A 179 13.32 -9.42 -12.74
C ARG A 179 11.84 -9.32 -12.40
N THR A 180 11.09 -8.67 -13.28
CA THR A 180 9.64 -8.78 -13.31
C THR A 180 9.21 -10.18 -13.79
N PRO A 181 7.95 -10.58 -13.57
CA PRO A 181 7.43 -11.86 -14.07
C PRO A 181 7.56 -12.07 -15.58
N GLY A 182 7.55 -10.99 -16.38
CA GLY A 182 7.79 -11.01 -17.83
C GLY A 182 9.27 -10.90 -18.23
N GLY A 183 10.20 -10.80 -17.27
CA GLY A 183 11.65 -10.86 -17.49
C GLY A 183 12.36 -9.53 -17.69
N GLY A 184 11.70 -8.39 -17.43
CA GLY A 184 12.33 -7.07 -17.42
C GLY A 184 13.18 -6.87 -16.17
N ASP A 185 14.37 -6.29 -16.32
CA ASP A 185 15.25 -6.01 -15.18
C ASP A 185 14.81 -4.73 -14.47
N VAL A 186 14.59 -4.82 -13.16
CA VAL A 186 14.17 -3.71 -12.29
C VAL A 186 15.21 -3.49 -11.21
N VAL A 187 15.50 -2.23 -10.93
CA VAL A 187 16.27 -1.82 -9.75
C VAL A 187 15.45 -0.80 -8.97
N ILE A 188 15.31 -1.04 -7.67
CA ILE A 188 14.71 -0.08 -6.74
C ILE A 188 15.78 0.31 -5.72
N ARG A 189 16.05 1.62 -5.62
CA ARG A 189 16.99 2.20 -4.66
C ARG A 189 16.24 2.92 -3.55
N PHE A 190 16.84 2.87 -2.37
CA PHE A 190 16.29 3.39 -1.14
C PHE A 190 17.32 4.25 -0.42
N GLU A 191 16.91 5.44 0.01
CA GLU A 191 17.77 6.37 0.74
C GLU A 191 17.07 6.87 2.00
N GLY A 192 17.88 7.26 3.00
CA GLY A 192 17.44 7.91 4.22
C GLY A 192 17.34 7.01 5.45
N ASP A 193 17.06 5.73 5.27
CA ASP A 193 17.04 4.71 6.32
C ASP A 193 17.59 3.38 5.75
N LEU A 194 17.78 2.38 6.59
CA LEU A 194 17.92 1.00 6.14
C LEU A 194 16.53 0.40 5.87
N TRP A 195 16.47 -0.52 4.92
CA TRP A 195 15.21 -1.10 4.47
C TRP A 195 15.20 -2.61 4.60
N GLU A 196 14.05 -3.16 4.96
CA GLU A 196 13.86 -4.60 5.08
C GLU A 196 12.64 -5.01 4.25
N MET A 197 12.55 -6.31 3.95
CA MET A 197 11.40 -6.90 3.29
C MET A 197 10.58 -7.75 4.25
N GLU A 198 9.26 -7.65 4.17
CA GLU A 198 8.32 -8.59 4.76
C GLU A 198 7.56 -9.33 3.66
N ASP A 199 7.32 -10.62 3.89
CA ASP A 199 6.37 -11.39 3.09
C ASP A 199 4.95 -11.17 3.63
N GLN A 200 4.21 -10.27 3.00
CA GLN A 200 2.88 -9.92 3.47
C GLN A 200 1.81 -11.00 3.19
N ARG A 201 2.17 -12.08 2.49
CA ARG A 201 1.30 -13.26 2.37
C ARG A 201 1.05 -13.90 3.74
N ASN A 202 1.97 -13.70 4.70
CA ASN A 202 1.77 -14.06 6.10
C ASN A 202 0.61 -13.28 6.77
N TRP A 203 0.25 -12.12 6.21
CA TRP A 203 -0.86 -11.26 6.61
C TRP A 203 -2.02 -11.28 5.62
N THR A 204 -2.07 -12.28 4.74
CA THR A 204 -3.07 -12.48 3.67
C THR A 204 -3.06 -11.45 2.53
N ASP A 205 -2.10 -10.53 2.51
CA ASP A 205 -1.89 -9.63 1.38
C ASP A 205 -1.16 -10.36 0.24
N ALA A 206 -1.55 -10.07 -1.00
CA ALA A 206 -0.96 -10.71 -2.19
C ALA A 206 0.36 -10.06 -2.66
N SER A 207 1.26 -9.74 -1.73
CA SER A 207 2.47 -8.96 -1.99
C SER A 207 3.64 -9.30 -1.07
N PHE A 208 4.84 -8.89 -1.50
CA PHE A 208 5.96 -8.62 -0.59
C PHE A 208 6.02 -7.11 -0.33
N LYS A 209 6.57 -6.70 0.80
CA LYS A 209 6.69 -5.28 1.15
C LYS A 209 8.10 -4.93 1.56
N THR A 210 8.70 -3.99 0.87
CA THR A 210 9.91 -3.32 1.32
C THR A 210 9.52 -2.07 2.12
N TYR A 211 10.11 -1.89 3.29
CA TYR A 211 9.79 -0.79 4.19
C TYR A 211 10.98 -0.34 5.02
N CYS A 212 10.83 0.86 5.56
CA CYS A 212 11.62 1.44 6.64
C CYS A 212 10.67 1.88 7.78
N THR A 213 11.14 2.12 8.99
CA THR A 213 12.43 1.71 9.59
C THR A 213 12.43 0.19 9.83
N PRO A 214 13.58 -0.48 9.90
CA PRO A 214 13.68 -1.92 10.16
C PRO A 214 12.82 -2.39 11.34
N LEU A 215 12.15 -3.54 11.21
CA LEU A 215 11.30 -4.10 12.28
C LEU A 215 12.14 -4.76 13.39
N ARG A 216 13.41 -5.07 13.11
CA ARG A 216 14.35 -5.58 14.11
C ARG A 216 14.73 -4.55 15.16
N ASP A 217 14.57 -3.26 14.84
CA ASP A 217 14.87 -2.18 15.77
C ASP A 217 13.79 -2.10 16.85
N PRO A 218 14.12 -1.72 18.10
CA PRO A 218 13.12 -1.58 19.15
C PRO A 218 12.01 -0.58 18.77
N TYR A 219 10.75 -0.98 18.91
CA TYR A 219 9.59 -0.14 18.66
C TYR A 219 8.58 -0.25 19.82
N PRO A 220 7.78 0.81 20.10
CA PRO A 220 7.73 2.09 19.38
C PRO A 220 8.95 2.99 19.65
N VAL A 221 9.33 3.79 18.65
CA VAL A 221 10.45 4.74 18.72
C VAL A 221 9.92 6.13 19.08
N GLU A 222 10.59 6.81 20.02
CA GLU A 222 10.31 8.22 20.31
C GLU A 222 10.87 9.14 19.21
N VAL A 223 10.04 10.06 18.74
CA VAL A 223 10.39 11.11 17.79
C VAL A 223 10.24 12.44 18.52
N LYS A 224 11.32 13.23 18.59
CA LYS A 224 11.31 14.54 19.25
C LYS A 224 10.83 15.63 18.30
N ALA A 225 10.23 16.68 18.85
CA ALA A 225 9.92 17.89 18.10
C ALA A 225 11.20 18.42 17.40
N GLY A 226 11.07 18.76 16.12
CA GLY A 226 12.19 19.18 15.28
C GLY A 226 12.99 18.04 14.63
N THR A 227 12.75 16.77 14.98
CA THR A 227 13.37 15.64 14.27
C THR A 227 12.98 15.67 12.80
N LYS A 228 13.99 15.66 11.92
CA LYS A 228 13.81 15.60 10.47
C LYS A 228 13.88 14.16 9.98
N ILE A 229 12.98 13.80 9.07
CA ILE A 229 12.95 12.50 8.43
C ILE A 229 12.96 12.72 6.92
N ARG A 230 13.95 12.15 6.25
CA ARG A 230 14.15 12.27 4.81
C ARG A 230 14.29 10.92 4.18
N GLN A 231 13.60 10.70 3.07
CA GLN A 231 13.66 9.45 2.34
C GLN A 231 13.47 9.67 0.85
N THR A 232 14.15 8.85 0.07
CA THR A 232 13.99 8.78 -1.38
C THR A 232 13.81 7.32 -1.79
N VAL A 233 12.87 7.07 -2.70
CA VAL A 233 12.74 5.80 -3.40
C VAL A 233 12.86 6.07 -4.89
N THR A 234 13.76 5.36 -5.56
CA THR A 234 13.93 5.44 -7.01
C THR A 234 13.68 4.09 -7.64
N ILE A 235 12.71 3.99 -8.54
CA ILE A 235 12.36 2.80 -9.30
C ILE A 235 12.84 2.99 -10.74
N GLN A 236 13.57 2.02 -11.28
CA GLN A 236 14.10 2.06 -12.64
C GLN A 236 13.95 0.70 -13.31
N VAL A 237 13.50 0.70 -14.57
CA VAL A 237 13.59 -0.48 -15.45
C VAL A 237 14.83 -0.33 -16.32
N LEU A 238 15.69 -1.34 -16.34
CA LEU A 238 16.91 -1.35 -17.16
C LEU A 238 16.60 -1.91 -18.56
N GLY A 239 17.25 -1.35 -19.59
CA GLY A 239 17.22 -1.92 -20.94
C GLY A 239 15.89 -1.78 -21.69
N ALA A 240 14.96 -0.94 -21.22
CA ALA A 240 13.78 -0.56 -22.00
C ALA A 240 14.20 0.39 -23.14
N ASP A 241 14.79 -0.17 -24.19
CA ASP A 241 15.02 0.56 -25.43
C ASP A 241 13.67 1.12 -25.93
N SER A 242 13.60 2.44 -26.03
CA SER A 242 12.44 3.23 -26.49
C SER A 242 12.03 2.99 -27.95
N SER A 243 12.53 1.92 -28.57
CA SER A 243 12.32 1.57 -29.98
C SER A 243 11.52 0.29 -30.22
N LEU A 244 11.15 -0.49 -29.19
CA LEU A 244 10.45 -1.77 -29.36
C LEU A 244 8.94 -1.77 -29.03
N LEU A 245 8.33 -0.62 -28.74
CA LEU A 245 6.89 -0.50 -28.49
C LEU A 245 6.09 0.16 -29.64
N VAL A 246 6.63 0.20 -30.87
CA VAL A 246 5.80 0.53 -32.05
C VAL A 246 5.04 -0.72 -32.49
N GLY A 247 3.93 -0.97 -31.81
CA GLY A 247 2.85 -1.79 -32.33
C GLY A 247 2.28 -1.16 -33.62
N LYS A 248 2.08 -1.99 -34.64
CA LYS A 248 1.47 -1.66 -35.93
C LYS A 248 0.09 -0.96 -35.78
N GLY A 249 -0.06 0.18 -36.45
CA GLY A 249 -1.33 0.84 -36.82
C GLY A 249 -1.75 1.94 -35.84
N LEU A 250 -2.12 3.17 -36.23
CA LEU A 250 -2.55 3.74 -37.51
C LEU A 250 -2.10 5.21 -37.56
N ARG A 251 -1.81 5.72 -38.77
CA ARG A 251 -1.57 7.14 -39.04
C ARG A 251 -2.84 7.96 -38.75
N GLY A 252 -2.66 9.10 -38.09
CA GLY A 252 -3.63 10.20 -37.98
C GLY A 252 -2.94 11.43 -37.42
N GLU A 253 -3.14 12.58 -38.05
CA GLU A 253 -2.29 13.78 -38.03
C GLU A 253 -2.36 14.64 -36.76
N ALA A 254 -1.35 15.51 -36.65
CA ALA A 254 -1.05 16.44 -35.57
C ALA A 254 -2.03 17.63 -35.45
N GLY A 255 -2.10 18.21 -34.24
CA GLY A 255 -2.52 19.60 -34.07
C GLY A 255 -2.80 20.05 -32.63
N GLY A 256 -2.04 21.04 -32.16
CA GLY A 256 -2.56 22.12 -31.31
C GLY A 256 -2.35 21.98 -29.80
N GLY A 257 -1.33 22.68 -29.27
CA GLY A 257 -1.19 22.95 -27.85
C GLY A 257 -2.33 23.83 -27.31
N SER A 258 -2.74 23.56 -26.08
CA SER A 258 -3.72 24.37 -25.35
C SER A 258 -3.49 24.28 -23.85
N ARG A 259 -3.08 25.40 -23.24
CA ARG A 259 -3.30 25.68 -21.82
C ARG A 259 -4.77 26.05 -21.66
N LEU A 260 -5.53 25.32 -20.86
CA LEU A 260 -6.85 25.75 -20.41
C LEU A 260 -6.96 25.63 -18.89
N SER A 261 -7.09 26.79 -18.28
CA SER A 261 -7.75 27.02 -17.00
C SER A 261 -9.27 26.88 -17.18
N GLU A 262 -9.92 26.40 -16.11
CA GLU A 262 -11.37 26.25 -15.90
C GLU A 262 -12.04 24.99 -16.49
N GLY A 263 -12.57 24.16 -15.58
CA GLY A 263 -13.26 22.90 -15.87
C GLY A 263 -14.72 23.10 -16.34
N PRO A 264 -15.30 22.12 -17.05
CA PRO A 264 -16.55 21.47 -16.63
C PRO A 264 -16.70 20.03 -17.24
N PRO A 265 -17.92 19.47 -17.42
CA PRO A 265 -18.83 18.83 -16.46
C PRO A 265 -18.80 17.28 -16.55
N SER A 266 -19.59 16.63 -15.68
CA SER A 266 -19.83 15.16 -15.67
C SER A 266 -20.36 14.62 -17.00
N PRO A 267 -19.94 13.38 -17.37
CA PRO A 267 -20.91 12.42 -17.88
C PRO A 267 -20.85 11.09 -17.12
N ALA A 268 -22.06 10.62 -16.80
CA ALA A 268 -22.34 9.27 -16.38
C ALA A 268 -22.03 8.25 -17.49
N ALA A 269 -21.83 7.00 -17.04
CA ALA A 269 -21.85 5.74 -17.79
C ALA A 269 -20.61 5.38 -18.63
N ALA A 270 -19.63 4.76 -17.96
CA ALA A 270 -18.85 3.65 -18.53
C ALA A 270 -18.56 2.63 -17.42
N HIS A 271 -19.59 1.88 -17.04
CA HIS A 271 -19.42 0.65 -16.27
C HIS A 271 -18.91 -0.46 -17.20
N ARG A 272 -17.97 -1.26 -16.67
CA ARG A 272 -17.46 -2.54 -17.19
C ARG A 272 -16.38 -2.44 -18.27
N GLN A 273 -15.12 -2.29 -17.84
CA GLN A 273 -14.05 -3.14 -18.35
C GLN A 273 -13.20 -3.58 -17.15
N GLY A 274 -13.13 -4.89 -16.93
CA GLY A 274 -12.18 -5.47 -15.98
C GLY A 274 -10.77 -5.27 -16.51
N PHE A 275 -9.81 -5.14 -15.60
CA PHE A 275 -8.39 -5.08 -15.92
C PHE A 275 -8.00 -6.25 -16.84
N PRO A 276 -7.34 -6.01 -17.98
CA PRO A 276 -6.65 -7.08 -18.69
C PRO A 276 -5.55 -7.62 -17.76
N HIS A 277 -5.59 -8.92 -17.50
CA HIS A 277 -4.53 -9.64 -16.80
C HIS A 277 -3.27 -9.61 -17.67
N ALA A 278 -2.12 -9.33 -17.04
CA ALA A 278 -0.79 -9.45 -17.62
C ALA A 278 -0.66 -10.74 -18.43
N GLY A 279 -0.52 -10.60 -19.76
CA GLY A 279 -0.31 -11.72 -20.66
C GLY A 279 1.10 -12.28 -20.48
N ARG A 280 1.22 -13.54 -20.05
CA ARG A 280 2.47 -14.31 -20.23
C ARG A 280 2.71 -14.61 -21.71
N PRO A 281 3.94 -14.52 -22.23
CA PRO A 281 4.31 -15.20 -23.46
C PRO A 281 4.60 -16.67 -23.14
N GLY A 282 3.57 -17.53 -23.26
CA GLY A 282 3.68 -18.96 -23.04
C GLY A 282 2.29 -19.57 -22.81
N GLY A 283 1.76 -20.26 -23.81
CA GLY A 283 0.34 -20.57 -23.94
C GLY A 283 -0.25 -21.40 -22.81
N GLU A 284 -1.11 -20.76 -22.02
CA GLU A 284 -2.40 -21.29 -21.57
C GLU A 284 -3.24 -20.08 -21.15
N ALA A 285 -4.43 -19.92 -21.75
CA ALA A 285 -5.32 -18.81 -21.43
C ALA A 285 -5.66 -18.85 -19.94
N TYR A 286 -5.32 -17.79 -19.19
CA TYR A 286 -5.66 -17.65 -17.79
C TYR A 286 -7.19 -17.77 -17.64
N ARG A 287 -7.68 -18.92 -17.19
CA ARG A 287 -9.09 -19.09 -16.88
C ARG A 287 -9.38 -18.24 -15.67
N VAL A 288 -10.14 -17.16 -15.85
CA VAL A 288 -10.72 -16.42 -14.71
C VAL A 288 -11.42 -17.45 -13.83
N PRO A 289 -10.95 -17.70 -12.60
CA PRO A 289 -11.57 -18.69 -11.75
C PRO A 289 -12.99 -18.23 -11.47
N THR A 290 -13.97 -19.01 -11.92
CA THR A 290 -15.37 -18.78 -11.56
C THR A 290 -15.57 -19.38 -10.17
N ILE A 291 -15.51 -18.53 -9.15
CA ILE A 291 -15.84 -18.93 -7.79
C ILE A 291 -17.37 -18.98 -7.69
N THR A 292 -17.92 -20.18 -7.53
CA THR A 292 -19.34 -20.35 -7.23
C THR A 292 -19.47 -20.61 -5.74
N ILE A 293 -20.09 -19.66 -5.02
CA ILE A 293 -20.43 -19.86 -3.62
C ILE A 293 -21.74 -20.66 -3.58
N GLY A 294 -21.69 -21.89 -3.07
CA GLY A 294 -22.87 -22.71 -2.89
C GLY A 294 -23.85 -22.05 -1.92
N GLY A 295 -25.15 -22.12 -2.22
CA GLY A 295 -26.20 -21.58 -1.34
C GLY A 295 -26.44 -22.42 -0.07
N GLN A 296 -25.78 -23.57 0.05
CA GLN A 296 -25.84 -24.42 1.24
C GLN A 296 -24.61 -24.20 2.12
N PRO A 297 -24.78 -23.82 3.40
CA PRO A 297 -23.68 -23.73 4.34
C PRO A 297 -22.94 -25.08 4.46
N ALA A 298 -21.64 -25.10 4.21
CA ALA A 298 -20.83 -26.32 4.31
C ALA A 298 -20.51 -26.67 5.78
N MET A 299 -20.35 -25.67 6.64
CA MET A 299 -20.11 -25.82 8.07
C MET A 299 -20.55 -24.54 8.80
N PRO A 300 -20.90 -24.62 10.09
CA PRO A 300 -21.07 -23.42 10.90
C PRO A 300 -19.75 -22.65 10.96
N LEU A 301 -19.83 -21.32 10.96
CA LEU A 301 -18.64 -20.50 11.23
C LEU A 301 -18.11 -20.83 12.64
N PRO A 302 -16.78 -20.87 12.82
CA PRO A 302 -16.21 -21.00 14.15
C PRO A 302 -16.67 -19.81 15.02
N PRO A 303 -16.78 -19.98 16.35
CA PRO A 303 -17.09 -18.87 17.24
C PRO A 303 -16.09 -17.72 17.04
N ILE A 304 -16.58 -16.55 16.66
CA ILE A 304 -15.74 -15.37 16.40
C ILE A 304 -15.65 -14.55 17.67
N GLY A 305 -14.44 -14.17 18.05
CA GLY A 305 -14.16 -13.25 19.14
C GLY A 305 -13.27 -12.09 18.68
N LEU A 306 -12.94 -11.21 19.61
CA LEU A 306 -11.99 -10.11 19.40
C LEU A 306 -10.90 -10.13 20.47
N GLY A 307 -9.75 -9.52 20.20
CA GLY A 307 -8.77 -9.19 21.23
C GLY A 307 -9.11 -7.88 21.92
N VAL A 308 -8.75 -7.74 23.20
CA VAL A 308 -8.77 -6.45 23.89
C VAL A 308 -7.89 -5.45 23.14
N ALA A 309 -8.37 -4.22 23.02
CA ALA A 309 -7.64 -3.15 22.33
C ALA A 309 -6.26 -2.89 22.97
N SER A 310 -5.24 -2.75 22.15
CA SER A 310 -3.85 -2.58 22.61
C SER A 310 -3.55 -1.17 23.13
N HIS A 311 -4.43 -0.19 22.89
CA HIS A 311 -4.23 1.20 23.27
C HIS A 311 -4.44 1.50 24.76
N GLY A 312 -4.90 0.52 25.55
CA GLY A 312 -5.08 0.63 27.01
C GLY A 312 -6.24 1.52 27.46
N GLN A 313 -6.89 2.25 26.56
CA GLN A 313 -8.11 3.00 26.86
C GLN A 313 -9.32 2.07 27.05
N PRO A 314 -10.20 2.33 28.03
CA PRO A 314 -11.46 1.62 28.17
C PRO A 314 -12.40 1.95 27.00
N LEU A 315 -13.24 0.97 26.63
CA LEU A 315 -14.25 1.17 25.59
C LEU A 315 -15.32 2.15 26.07
N ILE A 316 -15.73 3.07 25.20
CA ILE A 316 -16.88 3.94 25.49
C ILE A 316 -18.20 3.17 25.31
N GLN A 317 -19.27 3.65 25.92
CA GLN A 317 -20.57 2.95 25.90
C GLN A 317 -21.12 2.71 24.49
N GLU A 318 -20.84 3.61 23.55
CA GLU A 318 -21.23 3.46 22.14
C GLU A 318 -20.51 2.29 21.47
N GLU A 319 -19.20 2.13 21.73
CA GLU A 319 -18.41 1.01 21.23
C GLU A 319 -18.87 -0.31 21.84
N VAL A 320 -19.13 -0.35 23.16
CA VAL A 320 -19.68 -1.53 23.83
C VAL A 320 -21.03 -1.91 23.23
N ALA A 321 -21.91 -0.93 22.98
CA ALA A 321 -23.20 -1.16 22.35
C ALA A 321 -23.05 -1.72 20.93
N ALA A 322 -22.09 -1.20 20.13
CA ALA A 322 -21.80 -1.71 18.80
C ALA A 322 -21.26 -3.16 18.84
N LEU A 323 -20.30 -3.44 19.71
CA LEU A 323 -19.70 -4.76 19.88
C LEU A 323 -20.72 -5.81 20.35
N ARG A 324 -21.63 -5.45 21.25
CA ARG A 324 -22.71 -6.35 21.69
C ARG A 324 -23.61 -6.82 20.54
N ARG A 325 -23.80 -5.99 19.50
CA ARG A 325 -24.60 -6.37 18.31
C ARG A 325 -23.92 -7.44 17.47
N LEU A 326 -22.58 -7.53 17.54
CA LEU A 326 -21.82 -8.55 16.82
C LEU A 326 -21.98 -9.96 17.44
N ARG A 327 -22.47 -10.05 18.70
CA ARG A 327 -22.64 -11.32 19.43
C ARG A 327 -21.37 -12.18 19.40
N LEU A 328 -20.25 -11.55 19.72
CA LEU A 328 -18.94 -12.19 19.80
C LEU A 328 -18.98 -13.29 20.86
N ALA A 329 -18.35 -14.42 20.55
CA ALA A 329 -18.34 -15.59 21.42
C ALA A 329 -17.34 -15.47 22.57
N HIS A 330 -16.29 -14.67 22.39
CA HIS A 330 -15.24 -14.47 23.39
C HIS A 330 -14.50 -13.14 23.19
N LEU A 331 -13.86 -12.69 24.26
CA LEU A 331 -12.87 -11.61 24.26
C LEU A 331 -11.52 -12.21 24.67
N ARG A 332 -10.50 -12.05 23.83
CA ARG A 332 -9.14 -12.52 24.10
C ARG A 332 -8.36 -11.42 24.83
N VAL A 333 -7.90 -11.72 26.03
CA VAL A 333 -7.02 -10.86 26.83
C VAL A 333 -5.60 -11.38 26.76
N THR A 334 -4.60 -10.49 26.72
CA THR A 334 -3.18 -10.85 26.87
C THR A 334 -2.66 -10.22 28.15
N LEU A 335 -2.11 -11.06 29.04
CA LEU A 335 -1.63 -10.66 30.36
C LEU A 335 -0.11 -10.83 30.44
N GLU A 336 0.58 -9.78 30.87
CA GLU A 336 2.01 -9.84 31.22
C GLU A 336 2.12 -10.13 32.72
N LEU A 337 2.20 -11.40 33.10
CA LEU A 337 2.17 -11.84 34.51
C LEU A 337 3.35 -11.34 35.36
N THR A 338 4.37 -10.78 34.73
CA THR A 338 5.50 -10.13 35.41
C THR A 338 5.19 -8.71 35.86
N ARG A 339 4.10 -8.10 35.36
CA ARG A 339 3.65 -6.76 35.78
C ARG A 339 2.69 -6.86 36.96
N PRO A 340 2.83 -6.00 37.98
CA PRO A 340 1.97 -6.07 39.15
C PRO A 340 0.48 -5.80 38.84
N GLU A 341 0.15 -5.12 37.74
CA GLU A 341 -1.21 -4.76 37.36
C GLU A 341 -1.96 -5.85 36.56
N TRP A 342 -1.43 -7.08 36.45
CA TRP A 342 -2.05 -8.11 35.59
C TRP A 342 -3.45 -8.54 36.07
N GLU A 343 -3.72 -8.52 37.38
CA GLU A 343 -5.03 -8.86 37.96
C GLU A 343 -6.09 -7.81 37.61
N GLU A 344 -5.76 -6.52 37.78
CA GLU A 344 -6.63 -5.40 37.39
C GLU A 344 -7.01 -5.49 35.90
N ARG A 345 -6.03 -5.79 35.05
CA ARG A 345 -6.25 -5.96 33.61
C ARG A 345 -7.14 -7.16 33.25
N LEU A 346 -7.16 -8.20 34.08
CA LEU A 346 -8.07 -9.33 33.91
C LEU A 346 -9.49 -8.94 34.32
N ASP A 347 -9.63 -8.23 35.44
CA ASP A 347 -10.92 -7.77 35.97
C ASP A 347 -11.60 -6.76 35.02
N ASP A 348 -10.84 -5.84 34.43
CA ASP A 348 -11.34 -4.86 33.45
C ASP A 348 -11.90 -5.52 32.17
N ALA A 349 -11.48 -6.74 31.86
CA ALA A 349 -11.89 -7.46 30.67
C ALA A 349 -13.06 -8.44 30.90
N ALA A 350 -13.47 -8.66 32.15
CA ALA A 350 -14.52 -9.62 32.54
C ALA A 350 -15.93 -9.03 32.44
#